data_AF-A0A9E5NAH0-F1
#
_entry.id   AF-A0A9E5NAH0-F1
#
_cell.length_a   1.000
_cell.length_b   1.000
_cell.length_c   1.000
_cell.angle_alpha   90.00
_cell.angle_beta   90.00
_cell.angle_gamma   90.00
#
_symmetry.space_group_name_H-M   'P 1'
#
loop_
_entity.id
_entity.type
_entity.pdbx_description
1 polymer ?
#
loop_
_entity_poly.entity_id
_entity_poly.type
_entity_poly.pdbx_seq_one_letter_code
_entity_poly.pdbx_strand_id
1 'polypeptide(L)'
;MGKAIGSFGQMEALLGPDPLTEALRGKIREMILALTEAELREVLAAQPYERSAERQGYRHGRKLRSMTTGLGAAVIELPRARLIEDGQEREWQSGLI
;
A
#
# COMPACT_ATOMS: atom_id res chain seq x y z
N MET A 1 -36.70 9.98 14.16
CA MET A 1 -35.84 11.18 14.20
C MET A 1 -34.41 10.76 13.93
N GLY A 2 -33.99 10.81 12.66
CA GLY A 2 -32.64 10.40 12.25
C GLY A 2 -32.08 11.43 11.29
N LYS A 3 -31.25 12.34 11.79
CA LYS A 3 -30.39 13.20 10.98
C LYS A 3 -29.19 13.62 11.82
N ALA A 4 -28.05 12.95 11.64
CA ALA A 4 -26.74 13.48 11.99
C ALA A 4 -25.61 12.68 11.32
N ILE A 5 -25.68 12.46 10.00
CA ILE A 5 -24.50 12.03 9.20
C ILE A 5 -24.22 12.97 8.03
N GLY A 6 -24.97 14.07 7.90
CA GLY A 6 -24.90 15.01 6.78
C GLY A 6 -23.97 16.21 6.97
N SER A 7 -22.93 16.12 7.81
CA SER A 7 -22.08 17.28 8.14
C SER A 7 -20.61 17.17 7.75
N PHE A 8 -20.10 16.00 7.36
CA PHE A 8 -18.68 15.85 7.04
C PHE A 8 -18.28 16.53 5.72
N GLY A 9 -19.14 16.47 4.68
CA GLY A 9 -18.86 17.12 3.39
C GLY A 9 -18.97 18.66 3.41
N GLN A 10 -19.63 19.24 4.42
CA GLN A 10 -19.73 20.70 4.56
C GLN A 10 -18.53 21.30 5.31
N MET A 11 -17.81 20.51 6.10
CA MET A 11 -16.59 20.95 6.80
C MET A 11 -15.36 20.96 5.86
N GLU A 12 -15.32 20.07 4.87
CA GLU A 12 -14.24 20.00 3.86
C GLU A 12 -14.22 21.23 2.94
N ALA A 13 -15.40 21.76 2.60
CA ALA A 13 -15.55 22.97 1.78
C ALA A 13 -15.21 24.27 2.53
N LEU A 14 -15.17 24.25 3.87
CA LEU A 14 -14.95 25.44 4.70
C LEU A 14 -13.51 25.57 5.22
N LEU A 15 -12.71 24.48 5.28
CA LEU A 15 -11.45 24.46 6.03
C LEU A 15 -10.17 24.18 5.21
N GLY A 16 -10.24 23.80 3.93
CA GLY A 16 -9.03 23.29 3.26
C GLY A 16 -8.50 22.03 3.99
N PRO A 17 -7.25 21.58 3.76
CA PRO A 17 -6.79 20.29 4.29
C PRO A 17 -6.82 20.32 5.83
N ASP A 18 -7.73 19.54 6.41
CA ASP A 18 -7.70 19.22 7.84
C ASP A 18 -6.33 18.60 8.15
N PRO A 19 -5.46 19.28 8.93
CA PRO A 19 -4.09 18.82 9.17
C PRO A 19 -4.06 17.42 9.81
N LEU A 20 -5.08 17.07 10.59
CA LEU A 20 -5.22 15.75 11.18
C LEU A 20 -5.50 14.69 10.10
N THR A 21 -6.47 14.93 9.21
CA THR A 21 -6.77 14.04 8.09
C THR A 21 -5.57 13.81 7.19
N GLU A 22 -4.78 14.85 6.88
CA GLU A 22 -3.58 14.69 6.06
C GLU A 22 -2.45 13.94 6.79
N ALA A 23 -2.27 14.18 8.09
CA ALA A 23 -1.35 13.39 8.90
C ALA A 23 -1.74 11.91 8.93
N LEU A 24 -3.04 11.62 9.10
CA LEU A 24 -3.58 10.25 9.08
C LEU A 24 -3.41 9.60 7.70
N ARG A 25 -3.68 10.32 6.61
CA ARG A 25 -3.44 9.83 5.24
C ARG A 25 -1.96 9.50 5.04
N GLY A 26 -1.05 10.31 5.56
CA GLY A 26 0.38 10.02 5.57
C GLY A 26 0.72 8.71 6.30
N LYS A 27 0.21 8.55 7.53
CA LYS A 27 0.46 7.34 8.32
C LYS A 27 -0.13 6.07 7.72
N ILE A 28 -1.29 6.16 7.10
CA ILE A 28 -1.88 5.03 6.38
C ILE A 28 -1.00 4.63 5.18
N ARG A 29 -0.49 5.60 4.41
CA ARG A 29 0.44 5.31 3.29
C ARG A 29 1.70 4.59 3.76
N GLU A 30 2.32 5.08 4.84
CA GLU A 30 3.49 4.43 5.46
C GLU A 30 3.18 3.00 5.91
N MET A 31 2.04 2.80 6.58
CA MET A 31 1.62 1.48 7.07
C MET A 31 1.35 0.49 5.93
N ILE A 32 0.69 0.93 4.86
CA ILE A 32 0.43 0.11 3.67
C ILE A 32 1.74 -0.34 3.03
N LEU A 33 2.69 0.58 2.85
CA LEU A 33 4.01 0.24 2.32
C LEU A 33 4.72 -0.77 3.24
N ALA A 34 4.68 -0.56 4.56
CA ALA A 34 5.32 -1.48 5.51
C ALA A 34 4.72 -2.89 5.48
N LEU A 35 3.39 -3.00 5.39
CA LEU A 35 2.69 -4.29 5.33
C LEU A 35 2.98 -5.03 4.02
N THR A 36 2.94 -4.33 2.89
CA THR A 36 3.23 -4.94 1.58
C THR A 36 4.71 -5.30 1.43
N GLU A 37 5.62 -4.53 2.02
CA GLU A 37 7.04 -4.89 2.11
C GLU A 37 7.28 -6.11 3.01
N ALA A 38 6.46 -6.30 4.04
CA ALA A 38 6.50 -7.49 4.90
C ALA A 38 6.00 -8.73 4.15
N GLU A 39 4.83 -8.64 3.53
CA GLU A 39 4.28 -9.69 2.68
C GLU A 39 5.29 -10.08 1.58
N LEU A 40 5.90 -9.11 0.91
CA LEU A 40 6.86 -9.40 -0.16
C LEU A 40 8.11 -10.12 0.36
N ARG A 41 8.58 -9.81 1.58
CA ARG A 41 9.73 -10.51 2.18
C ARG A 41 9.40 -11.98 2.44
N GLU A 42 8.20 -12.26 2.92
CA GLU A 42 7.71 -13.62 3.13
C GLU A 42 7.60 -14.38 1.81
N VAL A 43 6.95 -13.78 0.81
CA VAL A 43 6.78 -14.36 -0.53
C VAL A 43 8.13 -14.65 -1.20
N LEU A 44 9.09 -13.73 -1.09
CA LEU A 44 10.42 -13.92 -1.70
C LEU A 44 11.33 -14.88 -0.93
N ALA A 45 10.96 -15.27 0.30
CA ALA A 45 11.83 -16.01 1.23
C ALA A 45 13.23 -15.38 1.38
N ALA A 46 13.29 -14.03 1.35
CA ALA A 46 14.53 -13.28 1.45
C ALA A 46 14.31 -11.82 1.87
N GLN A 47 15.20 -11.32 2.71
CA GLN A 47 15.34 -9.90 3.03
C GLN A 47 15.91 -9.11 1.84
N PRO A 48 15.77 -7.76 1.83
CA PRO A 48 16.43 -6.92 0.85
C PRO A 48 17.94 -7.18 0.80
N TYR A 49 18.46 -7.41 -0.40
CA TYR A 49 19.88 -7.69 -0.67
C TYR A 49 20.46 -8.95 -0.02
N GLU A 50 19.64 -9.77 0.64
CA GLU A 50 20.08 -11.04 1.19
C GLU A 50 20.38 -12.04 0.07
N ARG A 51 21.41 -12.88 0.30
CA ARG A 51 21.68 -14.05 -0.54
C ARG A 51 21.09 -15.27 0.18
N SER A 52 19.98 -15.77 -0.34
CA SER A 52 19.30 -16.97 0.17
C SER A 52 19.16 -17.98 -0.97
N ALA A 53 19.42 -19.26 -0.67
CA ALA A 53 19.16 -20.36 -1.60
C ALA A 53 17.65 -20.65 -1.73
N GLU A 54 16.85 -20.23 -0.76
CA GLU A 54 15.39 -20.45 -0.72
C GLU A 54 14.61 -19.37 -1.48
N ARG A 55 15.30 -18.38 -2.05
CA ARG A 55 14.71 -17.22 -2.72
C ARG A 55 13.76 -17.63 -3.85
N GLN A 56 12.54 -17.12 -3.80
CA GLN A 56 11.45 -17.42 -4.76
C GLN A 56 11.24 -16.33 -5.83
N GLY A 57 12.17 -15.37 -5.96
CA GLY A 57 12.05 -14.29 -6.94
C GLY A 57 12.91 -13.08 -6.63
N TYR A 58 12.67 -11.98 -7.35
CA TYR A 58 13.42 -10.74 -7.20
C TYR A 58 12.53 -9.51 -7.13
N ARG A 59 12.95 -8.55 -6.29
CA ARG A 59 12.36 -7.22 -6.24
C ARG A 59 12.55 -6.51 -7.57
N HIS A 60 11.51 -5.85 -8.04
CA HIS A 60 11.44 -5.23 -9.36
C HIS A 60 10.98 -3.77 -9.27
N GLY A 61 11.58 -3.03 -8.33
CA GLY A 61 11.28 -1.64 -8.08
C GLY A 61 9.94 -1.46 -7.36
N ARG A 62 9.28 -0.32 -7.63
CA ARG A 62 8.05 0.10 -6.98
C ARG A 62 7.13 0.78 -7.98
N LYS A 63 5.83 0.84 -7.68
CA LYS A 63 4.82 1.47 -8.55
C LYS A 63 3.83 2.28 -7.72
N LEU A 64 3.49 3.46 -8.24
CA LEU A 64 2.42 4.27 -7.69
C LEU A 64 1.05 3.70 -8.07
N ARG A 65 0.14 3.58 -7.09
CA ARG A 65 -1.24 3.15 -7.28
C ARG A 65 -2.17 4.14 -6.59
N SER A 66 -3.25 4.52 -7.28
CA SER A 66 -4.36 5.25 -6.66
C SER A 66 -5.27 4.28 -5.95
N MET A 67 -5.63 4.59 -4.70
CA MET A 67 -6.51 3.80 -3.87
C MET A 67 -7.50 4.70 -3.15
N THR A 68 -8.76 4.27 -3.07
CA THR A 68 -9.81 5.00 -2.34
C THR A 68 -9.98 4.40 -0.96
N THR A 69 -9.92 5.25 0.07
CA THR A 69 -10.11 4.86 1.48
C THR A 69 -11.27 5.64 2.10
N GLY A 70 -11.63 5.32 3.34
CA GLY A 70 -12.60 6.12 4.11
C GLY A 70 -12.17 7.59 4.31
N LEU A 71 -10.87 7.89 4.21
CA LEU A 71 -10.34 9.27 4.25
C LEU A 71 -10.22 9.89 2.84
N GLY A 72 -10.81 9.28 1.83
CA GLY A 72 -10.75 9.71 0.43
C GLY A 72 -9.64 9.03 -0.38
N ALA A 73 -9.38 9.58 -1.56
CA ALA A 73 -8.37 9.05 -2.48
C ALA A 73 -6.94 9.28 -1.95
N ALA A 74 -6.06 8.31 -2.16
CA ALA A 74 -4.66 8.39 -1.82
C ALA A 74 -3.82 7.72 -2.91
N VAL A 75 -2.65 8.29 -3.20
CA VAL A 75 -1.63 7.64 -4.01
C VAL A 75 -0.65 6.95 -3.07
N ILE A 76 -0.48 5.64 -3.24
CA ILE A 76 0.43 4.80 -2.46
C ILE A 76 1.54 4.27 -3.36
N GLU A 77 2.73 4.09 -2.79
CA GLU A 77 3.85 3.42 -3.44
C GLU A 77 3.82 1.94 -3.03
N LEU A 78 3.74 1.05 -4.02
CA LEU A 78 3.70 -0.40 -3.81
C LEU A 78 4.98 -1.05 -4.28
N PRO A 79 5.57 -1.98 -3.52
CA PRO A 79 6.69 -2.77 -4.01
C PRO A 79 6.25 -3.64 -5.18
N ARG A 80 7.19 -3.93 -6.07
CA ARG A 80 7.01 -4.86 -7.18
C ARG A 80 8.02 -5.98 -7.06
N ALA A 81 7.65 -7.14 -7.56
CA ALA A 81 8.56 -8.27 -7.68
C ALA A 81 8.17 -9.18 -8.83
N ARG A 82 9.15 -9.95 -9.28
CA ARG A 82 8.94 -11.09 -10.16
C ARG A 82 9.24 -12.36 -9.39
N LEU A 83 8.24 -13.22 -9.31
CA LEU A 83 8.35 -14.54 -8.72
C LEU A 83 8.83 -15.52 -9.78
N ILE A 84 9.55 -16.55 -9.34
CA ILE A 84 10.01 -17.65 -10.19
C ILE A 84 9.22 -18.88 -9.75
N GLU A 85 8.27 -19.29 -10.57
CA GLU A 85 7.42 -20.46 -10.34
C GLU A 85 7.58 -21.41 -11.53
N ASP A 86 7.98 -22.66 -11.30
CA ASP A 86 8.16 -23.68 -12.35
C ASP A 86 9.03 -23.24 -13.55
N GLY A 87 10.04 -22.40 -13.29
CA GLY A 87 10.93 -21.85 -14.31
C GLY A 87 10.32 -20.70 -15.14
N GLN A 88 9.12 -20.24 -14.80
CA GLN A 88 8.49 -19.07 -15.41
C GLN A 88 8.55 -17.86 -14.47
N GLU A 89 8.74 -16.67 -15.02
CA GLU A 89 8.62 -15.42 -14.28
C GLU A 89 7.17 -14.94 -14.27
N ARG A 90 6.64 -14.64 -13.08
CA ARG A 90 5.33 -14.01 -12.91
C ARG A 90 5.44 -12.72 -12.11
N GLU A 91 4.71 -11.69 -12.49
CA GLU A 91 4.60 -10.48 -11.69
C GLU A 91 3.83 -10.79 -10.39
N TRP A 92 4.47 -10.52 -9.24
CA TRP A 92 3.82 -10.62 -7.95
C TRP A 92 2.69 -9.59 -7.82
N GLN A 93 1.57 -10.02 -7.24
CA GLN A 93 0.49 -9.16 -6.82
C GLN A 93 0.29 -9.36 -5.32
N SER A 94 0.19 -8.25 -4.57
CA SER A 94 -0.15 -8.30 -3.15
C SER A 94 -1.53 -8.91 -2.95
N GLY A 95 -1.68 -9.79 -1.96
CA GLY A 95 -2.99 -10.31 -1.54
C GLY A 95 -3.75 -9.34 -0.62
N LEU A 96 -3.11 -8.26 -0.17
CA LEU A 96 -3.68 -7.28 0.74
C LEU A 96 -4.47 -6.15 0.03
N ILE A 97 -4.28 -5.95 -1.29
CA ILE A 97 -4.60 -4.68 -1.99
C ILE A 97 -5.14 -4.87 -3.42
#